data_AF-A0A2W4UFD4-F1
#
_entry.id   AF-A0A2W4UFD4-F1
#
_cell.length_a   1.000
_cell.length_b   1.000
_cell.length_c   1.000
_cell.angle_alpha   90.00
_cell.angle_beta   90.00
_cell.angle_gamma   90.00
#
_symmetry.space_group_name_H-M   'P 1'
#
loop_
_entity.id
_entity.type
_entity.pdbx_description
1 polymer ?
#
loop_
_entity_poly.entity_id
_entity_poly.type
_entity_poly.pdbx_seq_one_letter_code
_entity_poly.pdbx_strand_id
1 'polypeptide(L)' 'MKPGEIVGLVGESGCGKTTLARAILGTLPEGLTEIGSSHIRLDGTELGRLRGIRCLLVPL' A
#
# COMPACT_ATOMS: atom_id res chain seq x y z
N MET A 1 10.25 -8.12 6.67
CA MET A 1 11.01 -6.90 6.35
C MET A 1 11.68 -6.45 7.64
N LYS A 2 12.97 -6.17 7.60
CA LYS A 2 13.68 -5.61 8.75
C LYS A 2 13.57 -4.08 8.70
N PRO A 3 13.56 -3.40 9.86
CA PRO A 3 13.64 -1.95 9.90
C PRO A 3 14.85 -1.44 9.10
N GLY A 4 14.64 -0.43 8.26
CA GLY A 4 15.68 0.19 7.44
C GLY A 4 15.99 -0.51 6.11
N GLU A 5 15.33 -1.63 5.78
CA GLU A 5 15.47 -2.25 4.46
C GLU A 5 14.69 -1.49 3.38
N ILE A 6 15.30 -1.31 2.21
CA ILE A 6 14.62 -0.83 1.01
C ILE A 6 14.15 -2.05 0.21
N VAL A 7 12.85 -2.13 -0.06
CA VAL A 7 12.24 -3.21 -0.84
C VAL A 7 11.68 -2.64 -2.14
N GLY A 8 12.07 -3.22 -3.28
CA GLY A 8 11.54 -2.88 -4.59
C GLY A 8 10.42 -3.82 -5.02
N LEU A 9 9.35 -3.28 -5.60
CA LEU A 9 8.29 -4.04 -6.25
C LEU A 9 8.43 -3.94 -7.77
N VAL A 10 8.68 -5.07 -8.44
CA VAL A 10 8.91 -5.14 -9.90
C VAL A 10 7.82 -5.94 -10.60
N GLY A 11 7.60 -5.66 -11.88
CA GLY A 11 6.62 -6.33 -12.74
C GLY A 11 6.32 -5.53 -13.99
N GLU A 12 5.62 -6.13 -14.96
CA GLU A 12 5.25 -5.49 -16.23
C GLU A 12 4.40 -4.22 -16.06
N SER A 13 4.40 -3.34 -17.07
CA SER A 13 3.50 -2.19 -17.08
C SER A 13 2.05 -2.67 -16.99
N GLY A 14 1.25 -2.04 -16.13
CA GLY A 14 -0.15 -2.44 -15.92
C GLY A 14 -0.39 -3.60 -14.96
N CYS A 15 0.64 -4.26 -14.42
CA CYS A 15 0.46 -5.38 -13.47
C CYS A 15 -0.07 -4.98 -12.08
N GLY A 16 -0.42 -3.71 -11.87
CA GLY A 16 -1.04 -3.22 -10.63
C GLY A 16 -0.10 -2.67 -9.55
N LYS A 17 1.20 -2.45 -9.82
CA LYS A 17 2.16 -1.90 -8.83
C LYS A 17 1.69 -0.57 -8.20
N THR A 18 1.26 0.37 -9.04
CA THR A 18 0.73 1.68 -8.59
C THR A 18 -0.57 1.52 -7.82
N THR A 19 -1.42 0.57 -8.21
CA THR A 19 -2.67 0.25 -7.50
C THR A 19 -2.37 -0.33 -6.12
N LEU A 20 -1.40 -1.25 -6.01
CA LEU A 20 -0.97 -1.81 -4.73
C LEU A 20 -0.36 -0.74 -3.82
N ALA A 21 0.50 0.14 -4.36
CA ALA A 21 1.03 1.26 -3.60
C ALA A 21 -0.11 2.15 -3.07
N ARG A 22 -1.08 2.53 -3.91
CA ARG A 22 -2.25 3.30 -3.48
C ARG A 22 -3.13 2.57 -2.46
N ALA A 23 -3.27 1.25 -2.55
CA ALA A 23 -4.00 0.45 -1.57
C ALA A 23 -3.33 0.49 -0.20
N ILE A 24 -2.00 0.33 -0.16
CA ILE A 24 -1.22 0.46 1.08
C ILE A 24 -1.37 1.86 1.68
N LEU A 25 -1.43 2.91 0.87
CA LEU A 25 -1.55 4.29 1.34
C LEU A 25 -3.00 4.71 1.64
N GLY A 26 -4.00 3.86 1.38
CA GLY A 26 -5.41 4.20 1.54
C GLY A 26 -5.93 5.25 0.54
N THR A 27 -5.28 5.40 -0.61
CA THR A 27 -5.59 6.41 -1.65
C THR A 27 -6.01 5.76 -2.97
N LEU A 28 -6.75 4.65 -2.90
CA LEU A 28 -7.30 3.99 -4.09
C LEU A 28 -8.28 4.92 -4.82
N PRO A 29 -8.30 4.91 -6.16
CA PRO A 29 -9.30 5.66 -6.91
C PRO A 29 -10.69 5.10 -6.68
N GLU A 30 -11.71 5.96 -6.85
CA GLU A 30 -13.10 5.57 -6.78
C GLU A 30 -13.44 4.49 -7.83
N GLY A 31 -14.38 3.61 -7.51
CA GLY A 31 -14.80 2.51 -8.39
C GLY A 31 -14.04 1.20 -8.21
N LEU A 32 -12.99 1.16 -7.37
CA LEU A 32 -12.40 -0.10 -6.91
C LEU A 32 -13.16 -0.60 -5.68
N THR A 33 -13.55 -1.87 -5.71
CA THR A 33 -14.19 -2.55 -4.58
C THR A 33 -13.21 -3.54 -3.98
N GLU A 34 -13.10 -3.51 -2.66
CA GLU A 34 -12.38 -4.57 -1.94
C GLU A 34 -13.12 -5.89 -2.13
N ILE A 35 -12.39 -6.92 -2.57
CA ILE A 35 -12.92 -8.28 -2.70
C ILE A 35 -12.29 -9.13 -1.59
N GLY A 36 -13.10 -9.64 -0.69
CA GLY A 36 -12.66 -10.45 0.45
C GLY A 36 -12.26 -9.60 1.67
N SER A 37 -11.26 -10.05 2.42
CA SER A 37 -10.71 -9.33 3.58
C SER A 37 -9.26 -8.97 3.32
N SER A 38 -8.94 -7.69 3.34
CA SER A 38 -7.58 -7.18 3.27
C SER A 38 -7.02 -6.93 4.69
N HIS A 39 -5.76 -7.35 4.87
CA HIS A 39 -5.02 -7.08 6.10
C HIS A 39 -3.65 -6.50 5.74
N ILE A 40 -3.38 -5.28 6.16
CA ILE A 40 -2.10 -4.60 5.93
C ILE A 40 -1.60 -4.14 7.30
N ARG A 41 -0.41 -4.58 7.69
CA ARG A 41 0.17 -4.29 9.01
C ARG A 41 1.49 -3.55 8.87
N LEU A 42 1.64 -2.47 9.62
CA LEU A 42 2.88 -1.72 9.79
C LEU A 42 3.29 -1.79 11.25
N ASP A 43 4.50 -2.28 11.52
CA ASP A 43 5.01 -2.49 12.89
C ASP A 43 4.00 -3.23 13.80
N GLY A 44 3.36 -4.26 13.25
CA GLY A 44 2.34 -5.08 13.95
C GLY A 44 0.95 -4.45 14.04
N THR A 45 0.80 -3.18 13.68
CA THR A 45 -0.46 -2.42 13.75
C THR A 45 -1.20 -2.44 12.41
N GLU A 46 -2.51 -2.72 12.45
CA GLU A 46 -3.36 -2.74 11.26
C GLU A 46 -3.54 -1.33 10.66
N LEU A 47 -3.22 -1.15 9.37
CA LEU A 47 -3.29 0.15 8.69
C LEU A 47 -4.70 0.75 8.69
N GLY A 48 -5.74 -0.07 8.55
CA GLY A 48 -7.12 0.41 8.62
C GLY A 48 -7.49 1.05 9.97
N ARG A 49 -6.69 0.81 11.02
CA ARG A 49 -6.87 1.41 12.36
C ARG A 49 -5.95 2.59 12.61
N LEU A 50 -4.95 2.80 11.78
CA LEU A 50 -3.99 3.89 11.93
C LEU A 50 -4.61 5.18 11.38
N ARG A 51 -4.63 6.24 12.19
CA ARG A 51 -4.98 7.60 11.77
C ARG A 51 -3.71 8.42 11.64
N GLY A 52 -3.55 9.17 10.55
CA GLY A 52 -2.45 10.13 10.36
C GLY A 52 -1.08 9.52 10.07
N ILE A 53 -1.01 8.36 9.40
CA ILE A 53 0.27 7.81 8.92
C ILE A 53 0.90 8.81 7.94
N ARG A 54 2.11 9.25 8.22
CA ARG A 54 2.92 10.03 7.27
C ARG A 54 3.63 9.07 6.32
N CYS A 55 3.02 8.84 5.18
CA CYS A 55 3.60 8.11 4.07
C CYS A 55 3.67 9.03 2.84
N LEU A 56 4.71 8.89 2.02
CA LEU A 56 4.87 9.67 0.81
C LEU A 56 4.97 8.71 -0.37
N LEU A 57 4.00 8.78 -1.28
CA LEU A 57 4.17 8.21 -2.60
C LEU A 57 5.02 9.19 -3.42
N VAL A 58 6.21 8.75 -3.83
CA VAL A 58 6.99 9.49 -4.80
C VAL A 58 6.61 8.95 -6.19
N PRO A 59 5.89 9.73 -7.02
CA PRO A 59 5.62 9.31 -8.39
C PRO A 59 6.95 9.22 -9.16
N LEU A 60 7.12 8.13 -9.90
CA LEU A 60 8.16 8.01 -10.93
C LEU A 60 7.70 8.70 -12.21
#